data_AF-A0A9D6HGW0-F1
#
_entry.id   AF-A0A9D6HGW0-F1
#
_cell.length_a   1.000
_cell.length_b   1.000
_cell.length_c   1.000
_cell.angle_alpha   90.00
_cell.angle_beta   90.00
_cell.angle_gamma   90.00
#
_symmetry.space_group_name_H-M   'P 1'
#
loop_
_entity.id
_entity.type
_entity.pdbx_description
1 polymer ?
#
loop_
_entity_poly.entity_id
_entity_poly.type
_entity_poly.pdbx_seq_one_letter_code
_entity_poly.pdbx_strand_id
1 'polypeptide(L)'
;MRVYGRLGADAALLSTFSRPGRPSLYPLSPGPGGRVQFFVTWEGALTGRGTRALRVDLFRETGDGVAPAWSTADVFPDGLVGHSLVIRGDEVRVRYELHYEGWTPGCDGQTEGEDVYRLQPTGAVARASRQQINAWHLALRASVGRLLAALEAGDRSSLATLVPDRALRERLPAPLAAEPACDAADGPNPAAVSIAATAGARQPWTLTFRRAGASWRLVAAQPVIE
;
A
#
# COMPACT_ATOMS: atom_id res chain seq x y z
N MET A 1 -7.13 25.74 5.85
CA MET A 1 -7.95 26.25 4.73
C MET A 1 -9.13 27.02 5.28
N ARG A 2 -9.43 28.19 4.71
CA ARG A 2 -10.63 28.99 5.01
C ARG A 2 -11.45 29.10 3.73
N VAL A 3 -12.75 28.82 3.82
CA VAL A 3 -13.67 28.87 2.69
C VAL A 3 -14.58 30.07 2.86
N TYR A 4 -14.50 31.00 1.92
CA TYR A 4 -15.32 32.20 1.89
C TYR A 4 -16.37 32.08 0.80
N GLY A 5 -17.53 32.68 1.02
CA GLY A 5 -18.62 32.71 0.07
C GLY A 5 -19.63 33.78 0.47
N ARG A 6 -20.88 33.62 0.06
CA ARG A 6 -21.94 34.58 0.39
C ARG A 6 -22.87 34.01 1.46
N LEU A 7 -23.21 34.84 2.44
CA LEU A 7 -24.27 34.59 3.41
C LEU A 7 -25.30 35.72 3.25
N GLY A 8 -26.39 35.45 2.52
CA GLY A 8 -27.31 36.49 2.06
C GLY A 8 -26.63 37.49 1.10
N ALA A 9 -26.61 38.78 1.49
CA ALA A 9 -26.01 39.84 0.70
C ALA A 9 -24.48 39.96 0.87
N ASP A 10 -23.93 39.43 1.98
CA ASP A 10 -22.58 39.74 2.42
C ASP A 10 -21.59 38.61 2.12
N ALA A 11 -20.32 39.00 1.93
CA ALA A 11 -19.22 38.04 1.89
C ALA A 11 -18.89 37.57 3.31
N ALA A 12 -18.89 36.26 3.53
CA ALA A 12 -18.69 35.66 4.84
C ALA A 12 -17.71 34.48 4.78
N LEU A 13 -17.08 34.20 5.92
CA LEU A 13 -16.36 32.96 6.14
C LEU A 13 -17.38 31.84 6.39
N LEU A 14 -17.54 30.92 5.43
CA LEU A 14 -18.52 29.86 5.52
C LEU A 14 -18.03 28.68 6.37
N SER A 15 -16.75 28.31 6.22
CA SER A 15 -16.18 27.14 6.90
C SER A 15 -14.66 27.24 7.05
N THR A 16 -14.12 26.56 8.06
CA THR A 16 -12.67 26.42 8.25
C THR A 16 -12.29 24.96 8.42
N PHE A 17 -11.19 24.56 7.77
CA PHE A 17 -10.67 23.20 7.83
C PHE A 17 -9.18 23.23 8.12
N SER A 18 -8.77 22.47 9.12
CA SER A 18 -7.38 22.24 9.46
C SER A 18 -7.07 20.75 9.32
N ARG A 19 -6.05 20.44 8.52
CA ARG A 19 -5.49 19.10 8.35
C ARG A 19 -3.96 19.24 8.21
N PRO A 20 -3.18 18.20 8.57
CA PRO A 20 -1.75 18.18 8.31
C PRO A 20 -1.45 18.26 6.81
N GLY A 21 -0.38 18.96 6.45
CA GLY A 21 0.07 19.11 5.05
C GLY A 21 -0.34 20.42 4.39
N ARG A 22 0.27 20.69 3.22
CA ARG A 22 -0.02 21.86 2.40
C ARG A 22 -1.29 21.63 1.59
N PRO A 23 -2.33 22.48 1.70
CA PRO A 23 -3.54 22.35 0.91
C PRO A 23 -3.35 22.78 -0.55
N SER A 24 -3.90 22.02 -1.49
CA SER A 24 -4.10 22.44 -2.88
C SER A 24 -5.55 22.16 -3.31
N LEU A 25 -6.20 23.13 -3.95
CA LEU A 25 -7.61 23.05 -4.33
C LEU A 25 -7.76 22.71 -5.82
N TYR A 26 -8.71 21.82 -6.12
CA TYR A 26 -9.04 21.37 -7.46
C TYR A 26 -10.54 21.60 -7.69
N PRO A 27 -10.90 22.64 -8.46
CA PRO A 27 -12.30 22.93 -8.76
C PRO A 27 -12.95 21.80 -9.56
N LEU A 28 -14.22 21.56 -9.31
CA LEU A 28 -15.04 20.59 -10.03
C LEU A 28 -16.24 21.27 -10.67
N SER A 29 -16.86 20.58 -11.63
CA SER A 29 -18.19 20.99 -12.08
C SER A 29 -19.20 20.93 -10.91
N PRO A 30 -20.25 21.77 -10.92
CA PRO A 30 -21.29 21.73 -9.90
C PRO A 30 -21.84 20.31 -9.70
N GLY A 31 -22.05 19.95 -8.44
CA GLY A 31 -22.55 18.64 -8.04
C GLY A 31 -24.07 18.52 -8.15
N PRO A 32 -24.63 17.45 -7.58
CA PRO A 32 -26.08 17.25 -7.51
C PRO A 32 -26.80 18.49 -6.96
N GLY A 33 -27.84 18.92 -7.66
CA GLY A 33 -28.59 20.14 -7.29
C GLY A 33 -27.83 21.45 -7.53
N GLY A 34 -26.80 21.45 -8.39
CA GLY A 34 -26.02 22.65 -8.73
C GLY A 34 -25.05 23.12 -7.64
N ARG A 35 -24.86 22.30 -6.59
CA ARG A 35 -24.06 22.64 -5.42
C ARG A 35 -22.58 22.77 -5.74
N VAL A 36 -21.92 23.76 -5.16
CA VAL A 36 -20.46 23.91 -5.30
C VAL A 36 -19.76 22.70 -4.67
N GLN A 37 -18.75 22.17 -5.36
CA GLN A 37 -17.89 21.10 -4.86
C GLN A 37 -16.49 21.21 -5.44
N PHE A 38 -15.51 20.68 -4.70
CA PHE A 38 -14.11 20.72 -5.08
C PHE A 38 -13.32 19.66 -4.30
N PHE A 39 -12.25 19.14 -4.90
CA PHE A 39 -11.27 18.35 -4.14
C PHE A 39 -10.25 19.27 -3.47
N VAL A 40 -9.75 18.85 -2.31
CA VAL A 40 -8.58 19.43 -1.67
C VAL A 40 -7.60 18.32 -1.36
N THR A 41 -6.36 18.49 -1.79
CA THR A 41 -5.25 17.63 -1.38
C THR A 41 -4.53 18.27 -0.22
N TRP A 42 -4.05 17.46 0.72
CA TRP A 42 -3.20 17.89 1.83
C TRP A 42 -1.92 17.08 1.76
N GLU A 43 -0.84 17.74 1.34
CA GLU A 43 0.42 17.07 1.05
C GLU A 43 1.45 17.35 2.14
N GLY A 44 1.94 16.29 2.78
CA GLY A 44 3.07 16.35 3.69
C GLY A 44 4.39 16.61 2.98
N ALA A 45 5.47 16.69 3.76
CA ALA A 45 6.82 16.80 3.23
C ALA A 45 7.20 15.53 2.43
N LEU A 46 7.99 15.71 1.37
CA LEU A 46 8.58 14.63 0.61
C LEU A 46 9.68 13.95 1.44
N THR A 47 9.62 12.63 1.55
CA THR A 47 10.66 11.81 2.19
C THR A 47 11.82 11.57 1.21
N GLY A 48 12.96 11.12 1.72
CA GLY A 48 14.09 10.68 0.88
C GLY A 48 13.77 9.48 -0.03
N ARG A 49 12.62 8.82 0.15
CA ARG A 49 12.14 7.70 -0.67
C ARG A 49 11.19 8.14 -1.80
N GLY A 50 10.98 9.45 -1.96
CA GLY A 50 10.05 9.98 -2.96
C GLY A 50 8.57 9.82 -2.59
N THR A 51 8.27 9.51 -1.33
CA THR A 51 6.90 9.40 -0.81
C THR A 51 6.53 10.52 0.13
N ARG A 52 5.25 10.76 0.34
CA ARG A 52 4.75 11.77 1.29
C ARG A 52 3.44 11.34 1.90
N ALA A 53 3.14 11.81 3.11
CA ALA A 53 1.80 11.71 3.64
C ALA A 53 0.82 12.48 2.73
N LEU A 54 -0.28 11.84 2.36
CA LEU A 54 -1.30 12.41 1.48
C LEU A 54 -2.68 12.27 2.12
N ARG A 55 -3.53 13.26 1.85
CA ARG A 55 -4.96 13.17 2.09
C ARG A 55 -5.69 13.87 0.96
N VAL A 56 -6.78 13.29 0.49
CA VAL A 56 -7.70 13.95 -0.45
C VAL A 56 -9.08 14.00 0.18
N ASP A 57 -9.66 15.19 0.23
CA ASP A 57 -11.03 15.41 0.69
C ASP A 57 -11.86 15.96 -0.47
N LEU A 58 -13.06 15.42 -0.68
CA LEU A 58 -14.11 16.09 -1.45
C LEU A 58 -14.90 16.97 -0.50
N PHE A 59 -14.98 18.26 -0.81
CA PHE A 59 -15.84 19.20 -0.10
C PHE A 59 -17.05 19.55 -0.96
N ARG A 60 -18.21 19.69 -0.31
CA ARG A 60 -19.47 20.06 -0.96
C ARG A 60 -20.27 21.04 -0.13
N GLU A 61 -20.90 21.99 -0.81
CA GLU A 61 -21.86 22.91 -0.22
C GLU A 61 -23.02 22.16 0.45
N THR A 62 -23.33 22.57 1.68
CA THR A 62 -24.38 22.01 2.52
C THR A 62 -24.97 23.11 3.38
N GLY A 63 -26.22 23.49 3.10
CA GLY A 63 -26.84 24.66 3.74
C GLY A 63 -26.05 25.93 3.40
N ASP A 64 -25.74 26.72 4.42
CA ASP A 64 -24.95 27.95 4.29
C ASP A 64 -23.43 27.72 4.33
N GLY A 65 -22.99 26.46 4.34
CA GLY A 65 -21.60 26.08 4.55
C GLY A 65 -21.07 25.10 3.52
N VAL A 66 -19.86 24.61 3.77
CA VAL A 66 -19.26 23.50 3.02
C VAL A 66 -18.90 22.41 4.03
N ALA A 67 -19.09 21.15 3.65
CA ALA A 67 -18.76 20.00 4.48
C ALA A 67 -17.96 18.95 3.68
N PRO A 68 -17.12 18.14 4.35
CA PRO A 68 -16.49 17.00 3.69
C PRO A 68 -17.56 15.98 3.29
N ALA A 69 -17.59 15.62 2.02
CA ALA A 69 -18.50 14.63 1.45
C ALA A 69 -17.82 13.27 1.21
N TRP A 70 -16.49 13.23 1.18
CA TRP A 70 -15.67 12.03 1.09
C TRP A 70 -14.22 12.34 1.49
N SER A 71 -13.52 11.37 2.08
CA SER A 71 -12.10 11.49 2.40
C SER A 71 -11.33 10.20 2.12
N THR A 72 -10.08 10.31 1.65
CA THR A 72 -9.16 9.16 1.66
C THR A 72 -8.84 8.69 3.06
N ALA A 73 -9.01 9.52 4.10
CA ALA A 73 -8.81 9.10 5.49
C ALA A 73 -9.81 8.01 5.93
N ASP A 74 -11.00 7.98 5.33
CA ASP A 74 -12.00 6.95 5.60
C ASP A 74 -11.65 5.62 4.90
N VAL A 75 -10.82 5.68 3.86
CA VAL A 75 -10.37 4.53 3.06
C VAL A 75 -9.03 3.99 3.55
N PHE A 76 -8.17 4.86 4.07
CA PHE A 76 -6.83 4.58 4.60
C PHE A 76 -6.75 5.07 6.05
N PRO A 77 -7.33 4.32 7.01
CA PRO A 77 -7.44 4.76 8.40
C PRO A 77 -6.07 4.94 9.09
N ASP A 78 -5.07 4.15 8.67
CA ASP A 78 -3.69 4.24 9.17
C ASP A 78 -2.87 5.36 8.49
N GLY A 79 -3.51 6.13 7.62
CA GLY A 79 -2.88 7.16 6.79
C GLY A 79 -2.47 6.62 5.42
N LEU A 80 -2.39 7.55 4.47
CA LEU A 80 -2.01 7.29 3.08
C LEU A 80 -0.62 7.86 2.83
N VAL A 81 0.34 6.99 2.49
CA VAL A 81 1.71 7.37 2.10
C VAL A 81 1.83 7.21 0.59
N GLY A 82 1.74 8.32 -0.15
CA GLY A 82 1.70 8.30 -1.60
C GLY A 82 3.05 8.57 -2.27
N HIS A 83 3.31 7.85 -3.36
CA HIS A 83 4.36 8.16 -4.34
C HIS A 83 3.90 9.24 -5.32
N SER A 84 2.65 9.15 -5.80
CA SER A 84 2.11 10.11 -6.76
C SER A 84 0.60 10.29 -6.60
N LEU A 85 0.15 11.51 -6.89
CA LEU A 85 -1.25 11.89 -6.92
C LEU A 85 -1.54 12.66 -8.20
N VAL A 86 -2.58 12.24 -8.91
CA VAL A 86 -3.07 12.93 -10.11
C VAL A 86 -4.57 13.15 -9.94
N ILE A 87 -4.99 14.41 -10.03
CA ILE A 87 -6.41 14.78 -10.06
C ILE A 87 -6.71 15.39 -11.43
N ARG A 88 -7.68 14.81 -12.14
CA ARG A 88 -8.14 15.28 -13.45
C ARG A 88 -9.65 15.21 -13.51
N GLY A 89 -10.30 16.37 -13.44
CA GLY A 89 -11.76 16.45 -13.43
C GLY A 89 -12.34 15.63 -12.29
N ASP A 90 -13.20 14.68 -12.63
CA ASP A 90 -13.89 13.78 -11.70
C ASP A 90 -13.04 12.58 -11.22
N GLU A 91 -11.79 12.45 -11.70
CA GLU A 91 -10.91 11.33 -11.38
C GLU A 91 -9.76 11.72 -10.42
N VAL A 92 -9.55 10.89 -9.39
CA VAL A 92 -8.41 10.94 -8.47
C VAL A 92 -7.65 9.62 -8.59
N ARG A 93 -6.40 9.68 -9.05
CA ARG A 93 -5.49 8.54 -9.10
C ARG A 93 -4.39 8.71 -8.07
N VAL A 94 -4.22 7.69 -7.23
CA VAL A 94 -3.19 7.68 -6.20
C VAL A 94 -2.39 6.39 -6.27
N ARG A 95 -1.06 6.52 -6.30
CA ARG A 95 -0.10 5.42 -6.13
C ARG A 95 0.57 5.55 -4.77
N TYR A 96 0.60 4.48 -3.98
CA TYR A 96 0.92 4.51 -2.56
C TYR A 96 1.70 3.28 -2.06
N GLU A 97 2.48 3.48 -0.99
CA GLU A 97 3.18 2.41 -0.27
C GLU A 97 2.14 1.49 0.40
N LEU A 98 2.28 0.18 0.22
CA LEU A 98 1.47 -0.80 0.92
C LEU A 98 2.29 -1.39 2.08
N HIS A 99 1.84 -1.19 3.31
CA HIS A 99 2.44 -1.84 4.48
C HIS A 99 1.75 -3.20 4.73
N TYR A 100 2.45 -4.29 4.44
CA TYR A 100 1.99 -5.67 4.64
C TYR A 100 3.04 -6.47 5.43
N GLU A 101 2.68 -7.66 5.88
CA GLU A 101 3.61 -8.53 6.61
C GLU A 101 4.86 -8.83 5.78
N GLY A 102 6.02 -8.53 6.36
CA GLY A 102 7.31 -8.71 5.71
C GLY A 102 7.70 -7.59 4.73
N TRP A 103 6.92 -6.51 4.61
CA TRP A 103 7.39 -5.27 4.00
C TRP A 103 8.61 -4.72 4.75
N THR A 104 9.60 -4.21 4.01
CA THR A 104 10.81 -3.62 4.59
C THR A 104 11.02 -2.20 4.04
N PRO A 105 11.04 -1.17 4.90
CA PRO A 105 11.18 0.22 4.46
C PRO A 105 12.50 0.44 3.72
N GLY A 106 12.45 1.16 2.60
CA GLY A 106 13.64 1.55 1.82
C GLY A 106 14.14 0.48 0.84
N CYS A 107 13.51 -0.68 0.79
CA CYS A 107 13.80 -1.67 -0.24
C CYS A 107 13.05 -1.38 -1.53
N ASP A 108 13.75 -1.53 -2.66
CA ASP A 108 13.13 -1.49 -3.98
C ASP A 108 12.25 -2.72 -4.24
N GLY A 109 11.36 -2.62 -5.22
CA GLY A 109 10.55 -3.76 -5.67
C GLY A 109 9.45 -4.22 -4.69
N GLN A 110 9.22 -3.47 -3.61
CA GLN A 110 8.10 -3.69 -2.70
C GLN A 110 6.75 -3.54 -3.42
N THR A 111 5.71 -4.17 -2.90
CA THR A 111 4.36 -4.05 -3.46
C THR A 111 3.81 -2.65 -3.18
N GLU A 112 3.28 -2.03 -4.22
CA GLU A 112 2.59 -0.74 -4.14
C GLU A 112 1.14 -0.88 -4.59
N GLY A 113 0.27 -0.03 -4.06
CA GLY A 113 -1.11 0.09 -4.52
C GLY A 113 -1.26 1.26 -5.47
N GLU A 114 -2.07 1.10 -6.51
CA GLU A 114 -2.61 2.22 -7.28
C GLU A 114 -4.15 2.11 -7.29
N ASP A 115 -4.80 3.13 -6.74
CA ASP A 115 -6.26 3.23 -6.73
C ASP A 115 -6.70 4.41 -7.60
N VAL A 116 -7.75 4.18 -8.40
CA VAL A 116 -8.46 5.23 -9.14
C VAL A 116 -9.83 5.40 -8.53
N TYR A 117 -10.13 6.61 -8.09
CA TYR A 117 -11.45 7.01 -7.59
C TYR A 117 -12.12 7.92 -8.62
N ARG A 118 -13.42 7.75 -8.81
CA ARG A 118 -14.23 8.59 -9.70
C ARG A 118 -15.43 9.16 -8.96
N LEU A 119 -15.64 10.46 -9.12
CA LEU A 119 -16.84 11.14 -8.70
C LEU A 119 -17.99 10.81 -9.66
N GLN A 120 -19.01 10.14 -9.14
CA GLN A 120 -20.19 9.74 -9.89
C GLN A 120 -21.18 10.92 -10.05
N PRO A 121 -22.08 10.87 -11.04
CA PRO A 121 -23.14 11.88 -11.20
C PRO A 121 -24.04 12.03 -9.95
N THR A 122 -24.17 10.98 -9.14
CA THR A 122 -24.88 10.99 -7.85
C THR A 122 -24.18 11.85 -6.79
N GLY A 123 -22.95 12.28 -7.05
CA GLY A 123 -22.08 12.97 -6.10
C GLY A 123 -21.29 12.04 -5.18
N ALA A 124 -21.41 10.72 -5.31
CA ALA A 124 -20.60 9.77 -4.55
C ALA A 124 -19.22 9.59 -5.20
N VAL A 125 -18.17 9.46 -4.39
CA VAL A 125 -16.85 9.03 -4.86
C VAL A 125 -16.75 7.52 -4.67
N ALA A 126 -16.45 6.80 -5.75
CA ALA A 126 -16.29 5.35 -5.72
C ALA A 126 -14.94 4.95 -6.32
N ARG A 127 -14.35 3.86 -5.80
CA ARG A 127 -13.14 3.27 -6.40
C ARG A 127 -13.51 2.62 -7.73
N ALA A 128 -13.02 3.19 -8.83
CA ALA A 128 -13.23 2.71 -10.19
C ALA A 128 -12.30 1.53 -10.53
N SER A 129 -11.05 1.57 -10.08
CA SER A 129 -10.10 0.48 -10.25
C SER A 129 -9.08 0.43 -9.12
N ARG A 130 -8.44 -0.74 -9.00
CA ARG A 130 -7.30 -1.01 -8.12
C ARG A 130 -6.29 -1.86 -8.86
N GLN A 131 -5.03 -1.48 -8.79
CA GLN A 131 -3.90 -2.25 -9.28
C GLN A 131 -2.88 -2.43 -8.16
N GLN A 132 -2.23 -3.60 -8.12
CA GLN A 132 -1.06 -3.85 -7.30
C GLN A 132 0.17 -3.92 -8.19
N ILE A 133 1.10 -3.01 -7.98
CA ILE A 133 2.41 -3.01 -8.65
C ILE A 133 3.33 -3.90 -7.82
N ASN A 134 4.12 -4.76 -8.48
CA ASN A 134 4.94 -5.77 -7.82
C ASN A 134 4.15 -6.73 -6.91
N ALA A 135 2.91 -7.07 -7.26
CA ALA A 135 2.05 -8.00 -6.50
C ALA A 135 2.71 -9.36 -6.20
N TRP A 136 3.71 -9.74 -7.00
CA TRP A 136 4.53 -10.93 -6.76
C TRP A 136 5.19 -10.94 -5.38
N HIS A 137 5.59 -9.77 -4.85
CA HIS A 137 6.29 -9.64 -3.58
C HIS A 137 5.33 -9.88 -2.41
N LEU A 138 4.12 -9.32 -2.45
CA LEU A 138 3.06 -9.64 -1.47
C LEU A 138 2.78 -11.14 -1.44
N ALA A 139 2.67 -11.79 -2.61
CA ALA A 139 2.47 -13.23 -2.70
C ALA A 139 3.68 -14.03 -2.16
N LEU A 140 4.90 -13.55 -2.38
CA LEU A 140 6.13 -14.14 -1.84
C LEU A 140 6.13 -14.09 -0.32
N ARG A 141 5.94 -12.90 0.28
CA ARG A 141 5.96 -12.73 1.74
C ARG A 141 4.85 -13.53 2.42
N ALA A 142 3.69 -13.66 1.79
CA ALA A 142 2.65 -14.58 2.26
C ALA A 142 3.08 -16.06 2.24
N SER A 143 3.82 -16.51 1.21
CA SER A 143 4.42 -17.85 1.18
C SER A 143 5.53 -18.03 2.23
N VAL A 144 6.34 -17.01 2.47
CA VAL A 144 7.39 -17.01 3.49
C VAL A 144 6.76 -17.14 4.89
N GLY A 145 5.77 -16.31 5.21
CA GLY A 145 5.04 -16.40 6.49
C GLY A 145 4.42 -17.78 6.72
N ARG A 146 3.78 -18.36 5.69
CA ARG A 146 3.26 -19.74 5.77
C ARG A 146 4.35 -20.79 5.99
N LEU A 147 5.52 -20.63 5.36
CA LEU A 147 6.65 -21.56 5.55
C LEU A 147 7.12 -21.52 7.00
N LEU A 148 7.38 -20.32 7.53
CA LEU A 148 7.89 -20.13 8.89
C LEU A 148 6.88 -20.65 9.93
N ALA A 149 5.60 -20.34 9.76
CA ALA A 149 4.53 -20.85 10.62
C ALA A 149 4.42 -22.38 10.56
N ALA A 150 4.56 -23.00 9.38
CA ALA A 150 4.52 -24.44 9.23
C ALA A 150 5.76 -25.13 9.85
N LEU A 151 6.94 -24.50 9.78
CA LEU A 151 8.14 -24.98 10.47
C LEU A 151 7.96 -24.92 11.99
N GLU A 152 7.43 -23.81 12.52
CA GLU A 152 7.17 -23.64 13.95
C GLU A 152 6.14 -24.64 14.49
N ALA A 153 5.05 -24.85 13.74
CA ALA A 153 3.99 -25.79 14.11
C ALA A 153 4.31 -27.26 13.83
N GLY A 154 5.41 -27.56 13.12
CA GLY A 154 5.71 -28.92 12.65
C GLY A 154 4.70 -29.46 11.62
N ASP A 155 4.01 -28.58 10.88
CA ASP A 155 2.97 -28.96 9.91
C ASP A 155 3.60 -29.53 8.62
N ARG A 156 3.75 -30.85 8.61
CA ARG A 156 4.33 -31.60 7.48
C ARG A 156 3.55 -31.46 6.18
N SER A 157 2.23 -31.25 6.23
CA SER A 157 1.37 -31.15 5.04
C SER A 157 1.61 -29.82 4.32
N SER A 158 1.58 -28.72 5.08
CA SER A 158 1.89 -27.40 4.56
C SER A 158 3.33 -27.32 4.06
N LEU A 159 4.29 -27.90 4.80
CA LEU A 159 5.68 -27.97 4.38
C LEU A 159 5.86 -28.74 3.07
N ALA A 160 5.16 -29.86 2.87
CA ALA A 160 5.22 -30.62 1.62
C ALA A 160 4.70 -29.82 0.41
N THR A 161 3.75 -28.92 0.62
CA THR A 161 3.22 -28.03 -0.42
C THR A 161 4.18 -26.88 -0.74
N LEU A 162 4.78 -26.28 0.28
CA LEU A 162 5.67 -25.12 0.16
C LEU A 162 7.09 -25.49 -0.28
N VAL A 163 7.54 -26.69 0.05
CA VAL A 163 8.88 -27.20 -0.23
C VAL A 163 8.74 -28.60 -0.81
N PRO A 164 8.47 -28.78 -2.12
CA PRO A 164 8.18 -30.11 -2.67
C PRO A 164 9.34 -31.10 -2.56
N ASP A 165 10.57 -30.62 -2.60
CA ASP A 165 11.77 -31.43 -2.41
C ASP A 165 11.86 -31.93 -0.96
N ARG A 166 11.80 -33.25 -0.81
CA ARG A 166 11.89 -33.93 0.49
C ARG A 166 13.25 -33.75 1.15
N ALA A 167 14.34 -33.86 0.40
CA ALA A 167 15.69 -33.75 0.95
C ALA A 167 15.95 -32.32 1.45
N LEU A 168 15.42 -31.32 0.74
CA LEU A 168 15.45 -29.94 1.20
C LEU A 168 14.65 -29.76 2.49
N ARG A 169 13.41 -30.28 2.57
CA ARG A 169 12.58 -30.21 3.78
C ARG A 169 13.27 -30.77 5.01
N GLU A 170 13.88 -31.95 4.87
CA GLU A 170 14.55 -32.65 5.97
C GLU A 170 15.80 -31.91 6.48
N ARG A 171 16.37 -31.01 5.66
CA ARG A 171 17.55 -30.20 6.00
C ARG A 171 17.22 -28.82 6.58
N LEU A 172 15.96 -28.38 6.54
CA LEU A 172 15.62 -27.05 7.04
C LEU A 172 15.81 -26.98 8.57
N PRO A 173 16.53 -25.98 9.07
CA PRO A 173 16.73 -25.83 10.51
C PRO A 173 15.44 -25.34 11.18
N ALA A 174 15.29 -25.69 12.45
CA ALA A 174 14.29 -25.11 13.33
C ALA A 174 14.97 -24.61 14.62
N PRO A 175 14.74 -23.37 15.07
CA PRO A 175 13.87 -22.35 14.48
C PRO A 175 14.54 -21.60 13.32
N LEU A 176 13.73 -21.13 12.37
CA LEU A 176 14.13 -20.28 11.24
C LEU A 176 13.26 -19.01 11.28
N ALA A 177 13.86 -17.84 11.07
CA ALA A 177 13.17 -16.54 11.06
C ALA A 177 13.58 -15.72 9.84
N ALA A 178 12.66 -14.96 9.25
CA ALA A 178 13.00 -14.02 8.18
C ALA A 178 13.69 -12.77 8.74
N GLU A 179 14.73 -12.30 8.05
CA GLU A 179 15.42 -11.06 8.38
C GLU A 179 14.74 -9.84 7.73
N PRO A 180 14.78 -8.66 8.38
CA PRO A 180 14.28 -7.40 7.81
C PRO A 180 15.28 -6.81 6.80
N ALA A 181 15.59 -7.58 5.74
CA ALA A 181 16.49 -7.22 4.66
C ALA A 181 15.74 -7.16 3.32
N CYS A 182 16.34 -6.47 2.34
CA CYS A 182 15.78 -6.44 1.00
C CYS A 182 15.88 -7.80 0.31
N ASP A 183 14.79 -8.21 -0.33
CA ASP A 183 14.74 -9.45 -1.10
C ASP A 183 15.55 -9.30 -2.40
N ALA A 184 16.34 -10.32 -2.74
CA ALA A 184 17.15 -10.36 -3.95
C ALA A 184 16.37 -11.02 -5.09
N ALA A 185 15.89 -10.21 -6.03
CA ALA A 185 15.07 -10.64 -7.17
C ALA A 185 15.79 -10.42 -8.50
N ASP A 186 15.62 -11.36 -9.45
CA ASP A 186 16.21 -11.30 -10.79
C ASP A 186 15.43 -10.38 -11.76
N GLY A 187 15.13 -9.15 -11.35
CA GLY A 187 14.49 -8.12 -12.18
C GLY A 187 12.98 -7.96 -12.01
N PRO A 188 12.32 -7.21 -12.93
CA PRO A 188 10.89 -6.92 -12.83
C PRO A 188 10.09 -8.19 -13.17
N ASN A 189 9.24 -8.64 -12.25
CA ASN A 189 8.49 -9.91 -12.32
C ASN A 189 9.39 -11.17 -12.23
N PRO A 190 10.08 -11.35 -11.10
CA PRO A 190 11.08 -12.41 -10.94
C PRO A 190 10.48 -13.82 -10.98
N ALA A 191 11.22 -14.76 -11.55
CA ALA A 191 10.92 -16.18 -11.47
C ALA A 191 11.48 -16.82 -10.19
N ALA A 192 12.56 -16.26 -9.66
CA ALA A 192 13.20 -16.68 -8.42
C ALA A 192 13.55 -15.45 -7.56
N VAL A 193 13.45 -15.61 -6.24
CA VAL A 193 13.78 -14.57 -5.27
C VAL A 193 14.48 -15.22 -4.08
N SER A 194 15.59 -14.65 -3.67
CA SER A 194 16.32 -15.05 -2.47
C SER A 194 16.02 -14.08 -1.32
N ILE A 195 15.75 -14.62 -0.15
CA ILE A 195 15.50 -13.84 1.07
C ILE A 195 16.52 -14.22 2.13
N ALA A 196 16.85 -13.25 3.00
CA ALA A 196 17.67 -13.49 4.16
C ALA A 196 16.83 -14.07 5.31
N ALA A 197 17.41 -15.05 6.00
CA ALA A 197 16.83 -15.67 7.18
C ALA A 197 17.92 -15.94 8.21
N THR A 198 17.53 -16.20 9.45
CA THR A 198 18.42 -16.68 10.50
C THR A 198 17.89 -17.95 11.14
N ALA A 199 18.81 -18.85 11.50
CA ALA A 199 18.52 -20.08 12.21
C ALA A 199 19.21 -20.11 13.58
N GLY A 200 18.52 -20.67 14.59
CA GLY A 200 19.08 -20.93 15.91
C GLY A 200 19.86 -19.74 16.51
N ALA A 201 21.16 -19.93 16.76
CA ALA A 201 22.06 -18.92 17.33
C ALA A 201 22.44 -17.80 16.34
N ARG A 202 21.47 -17.28 15.58
CA ARG A 202 21.63 -16.24 14.54
C ARG A 202 22.56 -16.64 13.39
N GLN A 203 22.63 -17.93 13.08
CA GLN A 203 23.35 -18.36 11.88
C GLN A 203 22.62 -17.78 10.65
N PRO A 204 23.31 -17.05 9.75
CA PRO A 204 22.68 -16.47 8.57
C PRO A 204 22.40 -17.54 7.51
N TRP A 205 21.23 -17.49 6.92
CA TRP A 205 20.74 -18.38 5.87
C TRP A 205 20.20 -17.58 4.69
N THR A 206 20.30 -18.17 3.51
CA THR A 206 19.61 -17.70 2.31
C THR A 206 18.56 -18.73 1.93
N LEU A 207 17.32 -18.26 1.78
CA LEU A 207 16.19 -19.06 1.32
C LEU A 207 15.81 -18.60 -0.08
N THR A 208 15.89 -19.49 -1.07
CA THR A 208 15.55 -19.18 -2.46
C THR A 208 14.22 -19.79 -2.82
N PHE A 209 13.29 -18.92 -3.21
CA PHE A 209 11.95 -19.26 -3.63
C PHE A 209 11.85 -19.17 -5.15
N ARG A 210 11.10 -20.08 -5.74
CA ARG A 210 10.73 -20.06 -7.16
C ARG A 210 9.23 -19.95 -7.31
N ARG A 211 8.82 -19.17 -8.31
CA ARG A 211 7.42 -18.97 -8.64
C ARG A 211 6.81 -20.24 -9.24
N ALA A 212 5.65 -20.62 -8.72
CA ALA A 212 4.82 -21.73 -9.18
C ALA A 212 3.38 -21.22 -9.37
N GLY A 213 3.10 -20.67 -10.55
CA GLY A 213 1.84 -19.99 -10.84
C GLY A 213 1.66 -18.72 -10.00
N ALA A 214 0.59 -18.68 -9.20
CA ALA A 214 0.30 -17.61 -8.26
C ALA A 214 0.99 -17.77 -6.89
N SER A 215 1.71 -18.88 -6.67
CA SER A 215 2.35 -19.20 -5.39
C SER A 215 3.88 -19.23 -5.51
N TRP A 216 4.54 -19.25 -4.36
CA TRP A 216 6.00 -19.40 -4.25
C TRP A 216 6.35 -20.64 -3.45
N ARG A 217 7.37 -21.36 -3.92
CA ARG A 217 7.89 -22.59 -3.31
C ARG A 217 9.37 -22.44 -3.01
N LEU A 218 9.81 -22.94 -1.86
CA LEU A 218 11.23 -22.99 -1.53
C LEU A 218 11.91 -24.07 -2.38
N VAL A 219 12.99 -23.69 -3.06
CA VAL A 219 13.76 -24.57 -3.95
C VAL A 219 15.21 -24.71 -3.54
N ALA A 220 15.73 -23.80 -2.71
CA ALA A 220 17.03 -23.94 -2.07
C ALA A 220 17.06 -23.24 -0.72
N ALA A 221 17.82 -23.80 0.22
CA ALA A 221 18.11 -23.18 1.51
C ALA A 221 19.52 -23.58 1.93
N GLN A 222 20.34 -22.60 2.29
CA GLN A 222 21.73 -22.83 2.69
C GLN A 222 22.21 -21.77 3.69
N PRO A 223 23.12 -22.14 4.62
CA PRO A 223 23.82 -21.16 5.43
C PRO A 223 24.72 -20.28 4.55
N VAL A 224 24.91 -19.02 4.95
CA VAL A 224 25.75 -18.06 4.19
C VAL A 224 27.25 -18.26 4.48
N ILE A 225 27.57 -18.80 5.66
CA ILE A 225 28.95 -19.08 6.10
C ILE A 225 28.98 -20.53 6.58
N GLU A 226 29.93 -21.31 6.04
CA GLU A 226 30.32 -22.64 6.53
C GLU A 226 31.55 -22.53 7.44
#